data_AF-A0A3D5EIV7-F1
#
_entry.id   AF-A0A3D5EIV7-F1
#
_cell.length_a   1.000
_cell.length_b   1.000
_cell.length_c   1.000
_cell.angle_alpha   90.00
_cell.angle_beta   90.00
_cell.angle_gamma   90.00
#
_symmetry.space_group_name_H-M   'P 1'
#
loop_
_entity.id
_entity.type
_entity.pdbx_description
1 polymer ?
#
loop_
_entity_poly.entity_id
_entity_poly.type
_entity_poly.pdbx_seq_one_letter_code
_entity_poly.pdbx_strand_id
1 'polypeptide(L)'
;MPKYECPKCSNGKGIINAFSHVLGGVCFKCKGTGFIEQKNKPTISKQYSFSFLWTDPNHCNYRNGEFCKCFIKKARSESAAIKIAEKAMKANGSVDFKISEVLE
;
A
#
# COMPACT_ATOMS: atom_id res chain seq x y z
N MET A 1 15.58 -14.14 9.20
CA MET A 1 14.68 -13.44 8.24
C MET A 1 13.86 -14.49 7.51
N PRO A 2 12.54 -14.29 7.33
CA PRO A 2 11.73 -15.26 6.60
C PRO A 2 12.25 -15.41 5.16
N LYS A 3 12.30 -16.65 4.68
CA LYS A 3 12.69 -17.00 3.32
C LYS A 3 11.43 -17.49 2.61
N TYR A 4 11.25 -17.09 1.35
CA TYR A 4 10.19 -17.64 0.51
C TYR A 4 10.81 -18.26 -0.74
N GLU A 5 10.14 -19.27 -1.29
CA GLU A 5 10.61 -19.95 -2.50
C GLU A 5 10.72 -18.96 -3.66
N CYS A 6 11.81 -19.06 -4.41
CA CYS A 6 12.00 -18.20 -5.56
C CYS A 6 10.92 -18.52 -6.62
N PRO A 7 10.07 -17.55 -6.99
CA PRO A 7 8.92 -17.80 -7.87
C PRO A 7 9.31 -17.97 -9.35
N LYS A 8 10.61 -17.86 -9.66
CA LYS A 8 11.12 -17.94 -11.04
C LYS A 8 11.81 -19.25 -11.36
N CYS A 9 12.39 -19.92 -10.37
CA CYS A 9 12.93 -21.26 -10.59
C CYS A 9 11.83 -22.29 -10.34
N SER A 10 12.09 -23.53 -10.76
CA SER A 10 11.13 -24.64 -10.69
C SER A 10 10.75 -25.02 -9.25
N ASN A 11 9.91 -24.20 -8.62
CA ASN A 11 9.49 -24.27 -7.20
C ASN A 11 10.68 -24.28 -6.24
N GLY A 12 11.48 -23.22 -6.27
CA GLY A 12 12.56 -23.04 -5.28
C GLY A 12 13.78 -23.95 -5.45
N LYS A 13 13.97 -24.60 -6.60
CA LYS A 13 15.14 -25.45 -6.88
C LYS A 13 16.45 -24.70 -7.17
N GLY A 14 16.38 -23.39 -7.35
CA GLY A 14 17.55 -22.58 -7.72
C GLY A 14 17.98 -22.68 -9.19
N ILE A 15 17.36 -23.57 -9.97
CA ILE A 15 17.70 -23.85 -11.36
C ILE A 15 16.45 -23.70 -12.25
N ILE A 16 16.65 -23.25 -13.48
CA ILE A 16 15.64 -23.21 -14.54
C ILE A 16 16.12 -24.12 -15.68
N ASN A 17 15.53 -25.33 -15.77
CA ASN A 17 15.98 -26.37 -16.70
C ASN A 17 15.97 -25.93 -18.17
N ALA A 18 15.04 -25.08 -18.57
CA ALA A 18 14.97 -24.54 -19.93
C ALA A 18 16.22 -23.71 -20.32
N PHE A 19 16.92 -23.15 -19.33
CA PHE A 19 18.14 -22.37 -19.53
C PHE A 19 19.39 -23.14 -19.11
N SER A 20 19.35 -24.48 -19.03
CA SER A 20 20.49 -25.32 -18.64
C SER A 20 21.78 -25.03 -19.45
N HIS A 21 21.61 -24.63 -20.71
CA HIS A 21 22.70 -24.23 -21.60
C HIS A 21 23.43 -22.92 -21.18
N VAL A 22 22.80 -22.07 -20.36
CA VAL A 22 23.41 -20.84 -19.83
C VAL A 22 23.80 -21.06 -18.37
N LEU A 23 25.11 -21.19 -18.11
CA LEU A 23 25.65 -21.37 -16.75
C LEU A 23 24.95 -22.49 -15.96
N GLY A 24 24.63 -23.61 -16.62
CA GLY A 24 23.95 -24.76 -15.98
C GLY A 24 22.50 -24.49 -15.59
N GLY A 25 21.88 -23.40 -16.07
CA GLY A 25 20.50 -23.03 -15.76
C GLY A 25 20.32 -22.36 -14.41
N VAL A 26 21.38 -21.85 -13.79
CA VAL A 26 21.30 -21.16 -12.50
C VAL A 26 20.31 -20.00 -12.56
N CYS A 27 19.34 -19.99 -11.64
CA CYS A 27 18.38 -18.90 -11.54
C CYS A 27 19.08 -17.65 -10.99
N PHE A 28 19.32 -16.67 -11.84
CA PHE A 28 19.98 -15.41 -11.45
C PHE A 28 19.20 -14.60 -10.42
N LYS A 29 17.87 -14.78 -10.33
CA LYS A 29 17.04 -14.09 -9.34
C LYS A 29 17.38 -14.50 -7.91
N CYS A 30 17.54 -15.81 -7.66
CA CYS A 30 17.95 -16.34 -6.36
C CYS A 30 19.44 -16.72 -6.32
N LYS A 31 20.20 -16.48 -7.40
CA LYS A 31 21.61 -16.85 -7.51
C LYS A 31 21.88 -18.33 -7.18
N GLY A 32 20.98 -19.22 -7.62
CA GLY A 32 21.11 -20.66 -7.37
C GLY A 32 20.65 -21.14 -5.99
N THR A 33 20.26 -20.26 -5.06
CA THR A 33 19.88 -20.70 -3.70
C THR A 33 18.50 -21.34 -3.63
N GLY A 34 17.61 -21.02 -4.57
CA GLY A 34 16.23 -21.50 -4.56
C GLY A 34 15.28 -20.68 -3.68
N PHE A 35 15.79 -19.81 -2.82
CA PHE A 35 14.98 -18.97 -1.93
C PHE A 35 15.37 -17.50 -2.04
N ILE A 36 14.40 -16.63 -1.77
CA ILE A 36 14.63 -15.19 -1.65
C ILE A 36 14.43 -14.79 -0.21
N GLU A 37 15.42 -14.09 0.34
CA GLU A 37 15.31 -13.54 1.69
C GLU A 37 14.35 -12.35 1.69
N GLN A 38 13.33 -12.44 2.52
CA GLN A 38 12.42 -11.34 2.72
C GLN A 38 13.09 -10.32 3.65
N LYS A 39 13.58 -9.23 3.04
CA LYS A 39 14.30 -8.17 3.76
C LYS A 39 13.47 -7.50 4.86
N ASN A 40 12.18 -7.31 4.59
CA ASN A 40 11.26 -6.63 5.50
C ASN A 40 10.00 -7.47 5.72
N LYS A 41 9.53 -7.54 6.97
CA LYS A 41 8.21 -8.09 7.29
C LYS A 41 7.15 -7.33 6.47
N PRO A 42 6.11 -8.00 5.90
CA PRO A 42 5.05 -7.31 5.20
C PRO A 42 4.43 -6.28 6.14
N THR A 43 4.33 -5.02 5.71
CA THR A 43 3.67 -3.99 6.50
C THR A 43 2.16 -4.18 6.32
N ILE A 44 1.48 -4.66 7.36
CA ILE A 44 0.01 -4.71 7.34
C ILE A 44 -0.47 -3.26 7.26
N SER A 45 -1.24 -2.94 6.23
CA SER A 45 -1.86 -1.63 6.06
C SER A 45 -3.36 -1.78 6.22
N LYS A 46 -3.96 -0.84 6.94
CA LYS A 46 -5.40 -0.77 7.20
C LYS A 46 -6.03 0.20 6.21
N GLN A 47 -7.29 -0.04 5.87
CA GLN A 47 -8.07 0.90 5.04
C GLN A 47 -8.68 1.98 5.94
N TYR A 48 -8.59 3.24 5.50
CA TYR A 48 -9.21 4.37 6.17
C TYR A 48 -10.13 5.11 5.20
N SER A 49 -11.30 5.51 5.69
CA SER A 49 -12.21 6.43 5.03
C SER A 49 -11.87 7.85 5.44
N PHE A 50 -11.81 8.75 4.46
CA PHE A 50 -11.47 10.16 4.63
C PHE A 50 -12.67 11.02 4.28
N SER A 51 -13.12 11.80 5.26
CA SER A 51 -14.22 12.75 5.11
C SER A 51 -13.74 14.16 5.46
N PHE A 52 -14.26 15.16 4.76
CA PHE A 52 -13.83 16.56 4.92
C PHE A 52 -15.03 17.48 5.07
N LEU A 53 -14.83 18.59 5.78
CA LEU A 53 -15.85 19.60 6.03
C LEU A 53 -15.56 20.86 5.21
N TRP A 54 -16.58 21.34 4.49
CA TRP A 54 -16.55 22.65 3.83
C TRP A 54 -17.66 23.52 4.42
N THR A 55 -17.33 24.79 4.69
CA THR A 55 -18.24 25.77 5.28
C THR A 55 -18.78 26.78 4.27
N ASP A 56 -18.11 26.97 3.14
CA ASP A 56 -18.57 27.85 2.06
C ASP A 56 -19.71 27.19 1.27
N PRO A 57 -20.93 27.76 1.27
CA PRO A 57 -22.08 27.21 0.54
C PRO A 57 -21.89 27.11 -0.98
N ASN A 58 -20.95 27.86 -1.55
CA ASN A 58 -20.68 27.84 -2.99
C ASN A 58 -19.68 26.74 -3.40
N HIS A 59 -19.07 26.05 -2.43
CA HIS A 59 -18.10 24.99 -2.72
C HIS A 59 -18.83 23.73 -3.21
N CYS A 60 -18.31 23.06 -4.24
CA CYS A 60 -18.94 21.87 -4.84
C CYS A 60 -19.11 20.68 -3.87
N ASN A 61 -18.30 20.64 -2.81
CA ASN A 61 -18.35 19.64 -1.75
C ASN A 61 -19.07 20.12 -0.47
N TYR A 62 -19.67 21.31 -0.48
CA TYR A 62 -20.48 21.80 0.64
C TYR A 62 -21.71 20.92 0.83
N ARG A 63 -21.95 20.52 2.08
CA ARG A 63 -23.06 19.63 2.44
C ARG A 63 -23.78 20.13 3.70
N ASN A 64 -24.31 21.35 3.67
CA ASN A 64 -25.00 21.96 4.82
C ASN A 64 -24.18 21.96 6.12
N GLY A 65 -22.85 22.10 6.03
CA GLY A 65 -21.96 22.01 7.18
C GLY A 65 -21.71 20.59 7.70
N GLU A 66 -22.05 19.55 6.95
CA GLU A 66 -21.72 18.16 7.26
C GLU A 66 -20.41 17.71 6.58
N PHE A 67 -19.79 16.69 7.16
CA PHE A 67 -18.67 16.00 6.54
C PHE A 67 -19.10 15.26 5.27
N CYS A 68 -18.40 15.52 4.17
CA CYS A 68 -18.53 14.77 2.93
C CYS A 68 -17.45 13.69 2.87
N LYS A 69 -17.85 12.42 2.65
CA LYS A 69 -16.93 11.31 2.46
C LYS A 69 -16.32 11.40 1.06
N CYS A 70 -15.00 11.52 0.97
CA CYS A 70 -14.34 11.79 -0.30
C CYS A 70 -13.64 10.57 -0.89
N PHE A 71 -12.84 9.86 -0.10
CA PHE A 71 -12.08 8.71 -0.60
C PHE A 71 -11.72 7.71 0.48
N ILE A 72 -11.33 6.51 0.05
CA ILE A 72 -10.79 5.44 0.91
C ILE A 72 -9.34 5.20 0.49
N LYS A 73 -8.43 5.09 1.46
CA LYS A 73 -7.01 4.84 1.19
C LYS A 73 -6.36 4.00 2.29
N LYS A 74 -5.40 3.16 1.87
CA LYS A 74 -4.59 2.38 2.80
C LYS A 74 -3.54 3.25 3.49
N ALA A 75 -3.38 3.08 4.80
CA ALA A 75 -2.33 3.68 5.60
C ALA A 75 -1.73 2.66 6.57
N ARG A 76 -0.47 2.87 6.96
CA ARG A 76 0.26 1.97 7.88
C ARG A 76 -0.18 2.13 9.34
N SER A 77 -0.75 3.27 9.67
CA SER A 77 -1.22 3.64 11.00
C SER A 77 -2.21 4.79 10.88
N GLU A 78 -2.94 5.06 11.95
CA GLU A 78 -3.81 6.24 12.04
C GLU A 78 -3.03 7.54 11.88
N SER A 79 -1.84 7.65 12.50
CA SER A 79 -0.96 8.81 12.32
C SER A 79 -0.51 9.03 10.87
N ALA A 80 -0.33 7.97 10.09
CA ALA A 80 -0.06 8.07 8.67
C ALA A 80 -1.31 8.50 7.87
N ALA A 81 -2.50 8.06 8.29
CA ALA A 81 -3.76 8.53 7.72
C ALA A 81 -3.98 10.02 8.00
N ILE A 82 -3.72 10.50 9.22
CA ILE A 82 -3.82 11.93 9.56
C ILE A 82 -2.94 12.77 8.63
N LYS A 83 -1.68 12.40 8.41
CA LYS A 83 -0.79 13.12 7.48
C LYS A 83 -1.32 13.17 6.04
N ILE A 84 -2.02 12.13 5.60
CA ILE A 84 -2.69 12.11 4.29
C ILE A 84 -3.86 13.09 4.28
N ALA A 85 -4.68 13.10 5.34
CA ALA A 85 -5.82 13.99 5.48
C ALA A 85 -5.38 15.46 5.54
N GLU A 86 -4.38 15.79 6.35
CA GLU A 86 -3.80 17.14 6.45
C GLU A 86 -3.28 17.64 5.09
N LYS A 87 -2.59 16.77 4.34
CA LYS A 87 -2.10 17.11 3.00
C LYS A 87 -3.25 17.37 2.03
N ALA A 88 -4.30 16.56 2.07
CA ALA A 88 -5.49 16.73 1.23
C ALA A 88 -6.26 18.00 1.60
N MET A 89 -6.43 18.28 2.89
CA MET A 89 -7.09 19.48 3.42
C MET A 89 -6.44 20.76 2.90
N LYS A 90 -5.10 20.81 2.89
CA LYS A 90 -4.35 21.95 2.35
C LYS A 90 -4.58 22.18 0.85
N ALA A 91 -4.94 21.13 0.10
CA ALA A 91 -5.10 21.20 -1.35
C ALA A 91 -6.56 21.43 -1.80
N ASN A 92 -7.54 21.08 -0.97
CA ASN A 92 -8.97 21.06 -1.36
C ASN A 92 -9.82 22.16 -0.70
N GLY A 93 -9.23 23.00 0.16
CA GLY A 93 -9.92 24.12 0.82
C GLY A 93 -10.93 23.71 1.90
N SER A 94 -10.92 22.46 2.37
CA SER A 94 -11.73 22.06 3.53
C SER A 94 -11.19 22.65 4.83
N VAL A 95 -12.05 22.86 5.82
CA VAL A 95 -11.70 23.45 7.12
C VAL A 95 -11.40 22.42 8.19
N ASP A 96 -11.90 21.19 8.03
CA ASP A 96 -11.70 20.10 8.98
C ASP A 96 -11.78 18.74 8.28
N PHE A 97 -11.27 17.69 8.92
CA PHE A 97 -11.31 16.32 8.43
C PHE A 97 -11.66 15.30 9.51
N LYS A 98 -12.28 14.20 9.09
CA LYS A 98 -12.54 13.02 9.91
C LYS A 98 -11.99 11.79 9.20
N ILE A 99 -11.29 10.95 9.95
CA ILE A 99 -10.83 9.65 9.50
C ILE A 99 -11.53 8.53 10.29
N SER A 100 -11.86 7.44 9.62
CA SER A 100 -12.36 6.23 10.26
C SER A 100 -11.74 5.00 9.62
N GLU A 101 -11.29 4.05 10.45
CA GLU A 101 -10.83 2.75 9.96
C GLU A 101 -12.02 2.01 9.34
N VAL A 102 -11.82 1.45 8.14
CA VAL A 102 -12.80 0.59 7.48
C VAL A 102 -12.49 -0.82 7.95
N LEU A 103 -13.34 -1.36 8.83
CA LEU A 103 -13.31 -2.76 9.20
C LEU A 103 -13.89 -3.55 8.02
N GLU A 104 -13.06 -4.38 7.39
CA GLU A 104 -13.48 -5.37 6.38
C GLU A 104 -14.19 -6.55 7.05
#